data_AF-A0A349XN68-F1
#
_entry.id   AF-A0A349XN68-F1
#
_cell.length_a   1.000
_cell.length_b   1.000
_cell.length_c   1.000
_cell.angle_alpha   90.00
_cell.angle_beta   90.00
_cell.angle_gamma   90.00
#
_symmetry.space_group_name_H-M   'P 1'
#
loop_
_entity.id
_entity.type
_entity.pdbx_description
1 polymer ?
#
loop_
_entity_poly.entity_id
_entity_poly.type
_entity_poly.pdbx_seq_one_letter_code
_entity_poly.pdbx_strand_id
1 'polypeptide(L)'
;MIAAQDLSPAELAALLHFHADAGVDWLLEEAPVDRFAEFAAARPARSAPVEAAATSARQTERPADRGADVPQRQGATRSAPARGAPASPAVQQNVAMPDEQAVAAARFAAESARSLAELKTALEGFSGCNLKNSARNTIFTEGDASSGIMVIGPMPDADDDREGLPFAGKTGLLLDRMLAAIGLERSTIMLGNVVPWRPPGNRPPTQAEMDIC
;
A
#
# COMPACT_ATOMS: atom_id res chain seq x y z
N MET A 1 26.42 15.77 -12.26
CA MET A 1 25.49 16.76 -11.69
C MET A 1 26.25 18.05 -11.51
N ILE A 2 25.70 19.18 -11.93
CA ILE A 2 26.25 20.52 -11.60
C ILE A 2 25.98 20.72 -10.11
N ALA A 3 27.01 21.04 -9.32
CA ALA A 3 26.81 21.30 -7.90
C ALA A 3 26.18 22.68 -7.72
N ALA A 4 25.33 22.87 -6.71
CA ALA A 4 24.65 24.15 -6.49
C ALA A 4 25.62 25.33 -6.29
N GLN A 5 26.82 25.05 -5.78
CA GLN A 5 27.92 26.01 -5.63
C GLN A 5 28.51 26.52 -6.95
N ASP A 6 28.23 25.83 -8.07
CA ASP A 6 28.72 26.19 -9.39
C ASP A 6 27.68 26.98 -10.21
N LEU A 7 26.49 27.24 -9.64
CA LEU A 7 25.41 27.98 -10.29
C LEU A 7 25.53 29.48 -10.05
N SER A 8 25.25 30.28 -11.07
CA SER A 8 25.08 31.73 -10.91
C SER A 8 23.84 32.05 -10.07
N PRO A 9 23.75 33.26 -9.47
CA PRO A 9 22.58 33.65 -8.69
C PRO A 9 21.25 33.56 -9.46
N ALA A 10 21.28 33.83 -10.77
CA ALA A 10 20.10 33.73 -11.62
C ALA A 10 19.66 32.27 -11.85
N GLU A 11 20.62 31.37 -12.03
CA GLU A 11 20.34 29.93 -12.19
C GLU A 11 19.87 29.31 -10.88
N LEU A 12 20.42 29.75 -9.74
CA LEU A 12 19.97 29.32 -8.43
C LEU A 12 18.54 29.78 -8.14
N ALA A 13 18.20 31.01 -8.51
CA ALA A 13 16.83 31.53 -8.39
C ALA A 13 15.83 30.75 -9.28
N ALA A 14 16.22 30.43 -10.52
CA ALA A 14 15.40 29.63 -11.41
C ALA A 14 15.18 28.21 -10.86
N LEU A 15 16.21 27.61 -10.27
CA LEU A 15 16.12 26.30 -9.63
C LEU A 15 15.17 26.32 -8.41
N LEU A 16 15.25 27.35 -7.57
CA LEU A 16 14.35 27.51 -6.43
C LEU A 16 12.90 27.70 -6.87
N HIS A 17 12.64 28.48 -7.92
CA HIS A 17 11.30 28.61 -8.50
C HIS A 17 10.76 27.30 -9.03
N PHE A 18 11.59 26.52 -9.74
CA PHE A 18 11.19 25.20 -10.21
C PHE A 18 10.76 24.29 -9.05
N HIS A 19 11.49 24.29 -7.93
CA HIS A 19 11.12 23.49 -6.76
C HIS A 19 9.85 24.00 -6.07
N ALA A 20 9.67 25.31 -5.96
CA ALA A 20 8.44 25.89 -5.43
C ALA A 20 7.21 25.52 -6.30
N ASP A 21 7.33 25.63 -7.62
CA ASP A 21 6.28 25.24 -8.57
C ASP A 21 5.98 23.73 -8.54
N ALA A 22 6.99 22.92 -8.21
CA ALA A 22 6.84 21.49 -7.98
C ALA A 22 6.21 21.13 -6.62
N GLY A 23 5.80 22.12 -5.82
CA GLY A 23 5.16 21.93 -4.51
C GLY A 23 6.12 21.55 -3.39
N VAL A 24 7.40 21.90 -3.51
CA VAL A 24 8.37 21.71 -2.42
C VAL A 24 8.26 22.88 -1.44
N ASP A 25 7.56 22.65 -0.34
CA ASP A 25 7.35 23.68 0.68
C ASP A 25 8.45 23.70 1.75
N TRP A 26 9.02 22.55 2.13
CA TRP A 26 10.03 22.41 3.19
C TRP A 26 11.26 21.61 2.75
N LEU A 27 12.45 22.09 3.12
CA LEU A 27 13.70 21.35 3.04
C LEU A 27 13.95 20.67 4.40
N LEU A 28 13.84 19.35 4.44
CA LEU A 28 13.94 18.59 5.70
C LEU A 28 15.38 18.28 6.11
N GLU A 29 16.29 18.14 5.14
CA GLU A 29 17.68 17.72 5.37
C GLU A 29 18.63 18.45 4.40
N GLU A 30 19.85 18.72 4.85
CA GLU A 30 20.91 19.40 4.07
C GLU A 30 21.44 18.55 2.90
N ALA A 31 21.32 17.23 3.00
CA ALA A 31 21.76 16.30 1.97
C ALA A 31 20.53 15.74 1.22
N PRO A 32 20.60 15.62 -0.12
CA PRO A 32 19.55 14.95 -0.88
C PRO A 32 19.46 13.48 -0.46
N VAL A 33 18.29 13.06 -0.02
CA VAL A 33 18.02 11.67 0.38
C VAL A 33 17.33 10.92 -0.76
N ASP A 34 18.00 9.91 -1.30
CA ASP A 34 17.43 8.99 -2.28
C ASP A 34 16.63 7.88 -1.58
N ARG A 35 15.35 8.16 -1.31
CA ARG A 35 14.44 7.20 -0.66
C ARG A 35 14.17 5.94 -1.49
N PHE A 36 14.38 5.99 -2.82
CA PHE A 36 14.23 4.80 -3.67
C PHE A 36 15.42 3.85 -3.50
N ALA A 37 16.64 4.40 -3.43
CA ALA A 37 17.84 3.63 -3.15
C ALA A 37 17.82 3.02 -1.74
N GLU A 38 17.40 3.79 -0.73
CA GLU A 38 17.21 3.29 0.65
C GLU A 38 16.23 2.11 0.70
N PHE A 39 15.09 2.25 0.02
CA PHE A 39 14.06 1.20 -0.01
C PHE A 39 14.56 -0.06 -0.75
N ALA A 40 15.29 0.10 -1.85
CA ALA A 40 15.89 -1.01 -2.58
C ALA A 40 16.95 -1.75 -1.74
N ALA A 41 17.77 -1.02 -0.99
CA ALA A 41 18.78 -1.58 -0.09
C ALA A 41 18.17 -2.28 1.13
N ALA A 42 17.01 -1.83 1.62
CA ALA A 42 16.29 -2.45 2.73
C ALA A 42 15.49 -3.71 2.34
N ARG A 43 15.26 -3.93 1.03
CA ARG A 43 14.50 -5.06 0.49
C ARG A 43 15.05 -6.45 0.87
N PRO A 44 16.37 -6.73 0.77
CA PRO A 44 16.93 -8.02 1.15
C PRO A 44 16.84 -8.33 2.66
N ALA A 45 16.75 -7.31 3.52
CA ALA A 45 16.58 -7.50 4.97
C ALA A 45 15.13 -7.85 5.37
N ARG A 46 14.15 -7.53 4.52
CA ARG A 46 12.72 -7.86 4.73
C ARG A 46 12.28 -9.18 4.12
N SER A 47 13.08 -9.76 3.23
CA SER A 47 12.78 -11.02 2.53
C SER A 47 13.47 -12.25 3.14
N ALA A 48 13.98 -12.17 4.37
CA ALA A 48 14.44 -13.36 5.08
C ALA A 48 13.23 -14.24 5.45
N PRO A 49 13.27 -15.57 5.20
CA PRO A 49 12.19 -16.47 5.57
C PRO A 49 12.03 -16.52 7.09
N VAL A 50 10.80 -16.37 7.57
CA VAL A 50 10.43 -16.80 8.94
C VAL A 50 10.36 -18.33 8.91
N GLU A 51 11.50 -19.00 9.12
CA GLU A 51 11.53 -20.45 9.35
C GLU A 51 11.36 -20.77 10.84
N ALA A 52 10.21 -21.37 11.13
CA ALA A 52 9.94 -22.38 12.15
C ALA A 52 10.31 -22.08 13.62
N ALA A 53 9.44 -21.33 14.31
CA ALA A 53 9.26 -21.47 15.75
C ALA A 53 8.11 -22.43 16.06
N ALA A 54 8.35 -23.74 15.93
CA ALA A 54 7.53 -24.76 16.58
C ALA A 54 8.36 -26.03 16.82
N THR A 55 8.25 -26.55 18.05
CA THR A 55 8.76 -27.82 18.59
C THR A 55 10.24 -27.86 19.06
N SER A 56 10.44 -27.67 20.37
CA SER A 56 10.70 -28.80 21.26
C SER A 56 10.86 -28.31 22.71
N ALA A 57 9.95 -28.77 23.58
CA ALA A 57 10.07 -28.64 25.02
C ALA A 57 10.85 -29.84 25.57
N ARG A 58 11.77 -29.55 26.50
CA ARG A 58 12.36 -30.43 27.53
C ARG A 58 13.11 -31.68 27.05
N GLN A 59 14.42 -31.72 27.32
CA GLN A 59 14.95 -32.60 28.37
C GLN A 59 16.40 -32.28 28.74
N THR A 60 16.70 -32.69 29.96
CA THR A 60 17.81 -32.46 30.89
C THR A 60 19.17 -33.06 30.50
N GLU A 61 20.21 -32.50 31.15
CA GLU A 61 21.47 -33.11 31.60
C GLU A 61 22.80 -32.95 30.80
N ARG A 62 23.82 -32.58 31.58
CA ARG A 62 25.28 -32.44 31.35
C ARG A 62 25.96 -33.66 32.05
N PRO A 63 27.29 -33.92 32.03
CA PRO A 63 28.41 -33.28 31.29
C PRO A 63 29.52 -34.26 30.78
N ALA A 64 30.64 -33.67 30.33
CA ALA A 64 32.01 -34.23 30.14
C ALA A 64 32.26 -34.90 28.76
N ASP A 65 33.43 -34.88 28.11
CA ASP A 65 34.80 -34.49 28.42
C ASP A 65 35.60 -34.45 27.08
N ARG A 66 36.76 -33.80 27.09
CA ARG A 66 37.95 -34.01 26.21
C ARG A 66 37.90 -33.74 24.69
N GLY A 67 38.91 -32.98 24.27
CA GLY A 67 39.86 -33.49 23.26
C GLY A 67 40.03 -32.63 22.01
N ALA A 68 41.27 -32.18 21.81
CA ALA A 68 41.77 -31.51 20.61
C ALA A 68 41.58 -32.33 19.32
N ASP A 69 41.53 -31.66 18.16
CA ASP A 69 42.58 -31.69 17.13
C ASP A 69 42.04 -31.13 15.79
N VAL A 70 42.91 -30.44 15.05
CA VAL A 70 42.69 -29.90 13.69
C VAL A 70 43.63 -30.70 12.79
N PRO A 71 43.21 -31.26 11.62
CA PRO A 71 43.54 -30.57 10.37
C PRO A 71 42.65 -30.82 9.12
N GLN A 72 42.40 -29.72 8.40
CA GLN A 72 42.68 -29.48 6.96
C GLN A 72 42.19 -30.45 5.86
N ARG A 73 41.37 -29.93 4.93
CA ARG A 73 41.36 -30.21 3.46
C ARG A 73 40.82 -28.95 2.75
N GLN A 74 41.66 -28.10 2.16
CA GLN A 74 42.13 -28.13 0.75
C GLN A 74 41.02 -28.24 -0.32
N GLY A 75 40.75 -27.10 -0.97
CA GLY A 75 40.95 -26.99 -2.42
C GLY A 75 39.72 -26.95 -3.33
N ALA A 76 39.75 -25.96 -4.24
CA ALA A 76 39.07 -25.87 -5.54
C ALA A 76 37.59 -25.39 -5.48
N THR A 77 37.07 -24.48 -6.31
CA THR A 77 37.49 -23.85 -7.57
C THR A 77 36.74 -22.52 -7.76
N ARG A 78 37.38 -21.55 -8.41
CA ARG A 78 36.75 -20.35 -8.99
C ARG A 78 35.63 -20.73 -9.97
N SER A 79 34.55 -19.96 -9.98
CA SER A 79 33.68 -19.77 -11.16
C SER A 79 33.13 -18.35 -11.15
N ALA A 80 33.34 -17.67 -12.28
CA ALA A 80 33.05 -16.26 -12.54
C ALA A 80 31.55 -16.06 -12.90
N PRO A 81 31.09 -14.80 -13.07
CA PRO A 81 29.66 -14.45 -12.96
C PRO A 81 28.88 -14.75 -14.23
N ALA A 82 27.64 -15.21 -14.07
CA ALA A 82 26.68 -15.33 -15.16
C ALA A 82 26.16 -13.95 -15.57
N ARG A 83 26.25 -13.70 -16.88
CA ARG A 83 25.84 -12.47 -17.56
C ARG A 83 24.32 -12.31 -17.60
N GLY A 84 23.91 -11.05 -17.46
CA GLY A 84 22.74 -10.36 -17.98
C GLY A 84 21.58 -11.19 -18.52
N ALA A 85 20.49 -11.22 -17.77
CA ALA A 85 19.15 -11.31 -18.33
C ALA A 85 18.67 -9.89 -18.70
N PRO A 86 18.00 -9.69 -19.85
CA PRO A 86 17.47 -8.39 -20.22
C PRO A 86 16.34 -8.00 -19.25
N ALA A 87 16.42 -6.79 -18.72
CA ALA A 87 15.33 -6.20 -17.95
C ALA A 87 14.13 -6.00 -18.89
N SER A 88 13.00 -6.63 -18.55
CA SER A 88 11.72 -6.31 -19.17
C SER A 88 11.46 -4.80 -19.04
N PRO A 89 10.93 -4.14 -20.09
CA PRO A 89 10.66 -2.71 -20.02
C PRO A 89 9.63 -2.47 -18.91
N ALA A 90 10.02 -1.63 -17.95
CA ALA A 90 9.11 -1.12 -16.94
C ALA A 90 7.95 -0.43 -17.66
N VAL A 91 6.75 -0.97 -17.49
CA VAL A 91 5.53 -0.33 -17.96
C VAL A 91 5.43 0.98 -17.18
N GLN A 92 5.65 2.10 -17.87
CA GLN A 92 5.39 3.42 -17.33
C GLN A 92 3.90 3.47 -17.03
N GLN A 93 3.55 3.38 -15.75
CA GLN A 93 2.18 3.53 -15.30
C GLN A 93 1.82 5.00 -15.48
N ASN A 94 1.18 5.29 -16.62
CA ASN A 94 0.54 6.57 -16.83
C ASN A 94 -0.44 6.81 -15.68
N VAL A 95 -0.25 7.91 -14.97
CA VAL A 95 -1.24 8.46 -14.04
C VAL A 95 -2.44 8.88 -14.89
N ALA A 96 -3.32 7.93 -15.18
CA ALA A 96 -4.48 8.17 -16.02
C ALA A 96 -5.45 9.07 -15.26
N MET A 97 -5.60 10.31 -15.71
CA MET A 97 -6.86 11.02 -15.47
C MET A 97 -8.01 10.14 -15.98
N PRO A 98 -9.22 10.19 -15.39
CA PRO A 98 -10.32 9.35 -15.86
C PRO A 98 -10.51 9.54 -17.35
N ASP A 99 -10.41 8.46 -18.11
CA ASP A 99 -11.03 8.40 -19.41
C ASP A 99 -12.52 8.13 -19.20
N GLU A 100 -13.38 8.70 -20.04
CA GLU A 100 -14.82 8.35 -20.05
C GLU A 100 -15.03 6.83 -20.21
N GLN A 101 -14.04 6.14 -20.76
CA GLN A 101 -13.99 4.68 -20.91
C GLN A 101 -13.93 3.94 -19.57
N ALA A 102 -13.13 4.39 -18.59
CA ALA A 102 -13.04 3.78 -17.27
C ALA A 102 -14.36 3.93 -16.51
N VAL A 103 -15.00 5.10 -16.60
CA VAL A 103 -16.33 5.33 -16.02
C VAL A 103 -17.36 4.39 -16.65
N ALA A 104 -17.36 4.27 -17.99
CA ALA A 104 -18.26 3.35 -18.69
C ALA A 104 -17.99 1.88 -18.32
N ALA A 105 -16.71 1.49 -18.19
CA ALA A 105 -16.32 0.14 -17.80
C ALA A 105 -16.72 -0.18 -16.35
N ALA A 106 -16.57 0.78 -15.43
CA ALA A 106 -17.01 0.64 -14.04
C ALA A 106 -18.52 0.42 -13.96
N ARG A 107 -19.30 1.26 -14.66
CA ARG A 107 -20.76 1.11 -14.76
C ARG A 107 -21.16 -0.25 -15.32
N PHE A 108 -20.54 -0.66 -16.43
CA PHE A 108 -20.83 -1.97 -17.04
C PHE A 108 -20.52 -3.12 -16.09
N ALA A 109 -19.39 -3.08 -15.38
CA ALA A 109 -19.01 -4.10 -14.41
C ALA A 109 -20.00 -4.16 -13.23
N ALA A 110 -20.43 -3.00 -12.71
CA ALA A 110 -21.41 -2.90 -11.63
C ALA A 110 -22.81 -3.38 -12.05
N GLU A 111 -23.30 -2.96 -13.22
CA GLU A 111 -24.60 -3.36 -13.78
C GLU A 111 -24.67 -4.86 -14.12
N SER A 112 -23.53 -5.48 -14.40
CA SER A 112 -23.44 -6.91 -14.68
C SER A 112 -23.55 -7.79 -13.43
N ALA A 113 -23.28 -7.22 -12.24
CA ALA A 113 -23.34 -7.95 -10.97
C ALA A 113 -24.79 -8.11 -10.49
N ARG A 114 -25.17 -9.34 -10.14
CA ARG A 114 -26.53 -9.70 -9.69
C ARG A 114 -26.64 -9.88 -8.18
N SER A 115 -25.53 -9.72 -7.46
CA SER A 115 -25.46 -9.81 -6.01
C SER A 115 -24.32 -8.95 -5.47
N LEU A 116 -24.36 -8.64 -4.17
CA LEU A 116 -23.25 -7.95 -3.50
C LEU A 116 -21.94 -8.75 -3.57
N ALA A 117 -21.99 -10.08 -3.57
CA ALA A 117 -20.81 -10.92 -3.73
C ALA A 117 -20.21 -10.82 -5.14
N GLU A 118 -21.05 -10.77 -6.17
CA GLU A 118 -20.59 -10.54 -7.55
C GLU A 118 -20.05 -9.12 -7.72
N LEU A 119 -20.70 -8.12 -7.09
CA LEU A 119 -20.23 -6.73 -7.14
C LEU A 119 -18.87 -6.58 -6.45
N LYS A 120 -18.68 -7.22 -5.29
CA LYS A 120 -17.38 -7.29 -4.61
C LYS A 120 -16.30 -7.89 -5.51
N THR A 121 -16.61 -8.99 -6.20
CA THR A 121 -15.68 -9.65 -7.12
C THR A 121 -15.34 -8.75 -8.31
N ALA A 122 -16.34 -8.08 -8.89
CA ALA A 122 -16.14 -7.13 -9.99
C ALA A 122 -15.25 -5.96 -9.56
N LEU A 123 -15.49 -5.42 -8.36
CA LEU A 123 -14.72 -4.33 -7.79
C LEU A 123 -13.26 -4.72 -7.50
N GLU A 124 -13.05 -5.88 -6.87
CA GLU A 124 -11.71 -6.45 -6.64
C GLU A 124 -10.97 -6.74 -7.95
N GLY A 125 -11.67 -7.01 -9.05
CA GLY A 125 -11.12 -7.20 -10.39
C GLY A 125 -10.91 -5.90 -11.20
N PHE A 126 -11.56 -4.81 -10.83
CA PHE A 126 -11.56 -3.57 -11.62
C PHE A 126 -10.19 -2.88 -11.63
N SER A 127 -9.66 -2.51 -12.80
CA SER A 127 -8.33 -1.91 -12.95
C SER A 127 -8.35 -0.48 -13.53
N GLY A 128 -9.53 0.09 -13.76
CA GLY A 128 -9.69 1.43 -14.34
C GLY A 128 -9.53 2.59 -13.35
N CYS A 129 -9.34 2.32 -12.05
CA CYS A 129 -9.16 3.37 -11.02
C CYS A 129 -7.73 3.33 -10.46
N ASN A 130 -7.02 4.45 -10.55
CA ASN A 130 -5.65 4.55 -10.05
C ASN A 130 -5.53 4.41 -8.53
N LEU A 131 -6.60 4.70 -7.77
CA LEU A 131 -6.59 4.56 -6.31
C LEU A 131 -6.27 3.12 -5.88
N LYS A 132 -6.69 2.14 -6.68
CA LYS A 132 -6.39 0.72 -6.45
C LYS A 132 -4.89 0.42 -6.46
N ASN A 133 -4.11 1.15 -7.26
CA ASN A 133 -2.67 0.92 -7.38
C ASN A 133 -1.90 1.38 -6.14
N SER A 134 -2.45 2.34 -5.38
CA SER A 134 -1.86 2.87 -4.15
C SER A 134 -2.42 2.27 -2.87
N ALA A 135 -3.66 1.77 -2.90
CA ALA A 135 -4.31 1.17 -1.75
C ALA A 135 -3.76 -0.24 -1.47
N ARG A 136 -3.75 -0.62 -0.20
CA ARG A 136 -3.38 -1.96 0.23
C ARG A 136 -4.54 -2.94 0.07
N ASN A 137 -5.74 -2.51 0.42
CA ASN A 137 -6.94 -3.34 0.37
C ASN A 137 -8.05 -2.65 -0.43
N THR A 138 -8.92 -3.47 -1.03
CA THR A 138 -10.20 -3.00 -1.57
C THR A 138 -11.22 -3.08 -0.45
N ILE A 139 -11.83 -1.95 -0.09
CA ILE A 139 -12.80 -1.90 0.98
C ILE A 139 -14.19 -1.97 0.38
N PHE A 140 -14.83 -3.11 0.57
CA PHE A 140 -16.20 -3.31 0.16
C PHE A 140 -17.16 -2.97 1.31
N THR A 141 -18.45 -2.87 0.98
CA THR A 141 -19.49 -2.69 1.99
C THR A 141 -19.62 -3.95 2.86
N GLU A 142 -19.85 -3.74 4.16
CA GLU A 142 -20.10 -4.79 5.15
C GLU A 142 -21.39 -4.55 5.92
N GLY A 143 -21.91 -5.60 6.55
CA GLY A 143 -23.06 -5.55 7.44
C GLY A 143 -24.34 -6.15 6.84
N ASP A 144 -25.48 -5.75 7.39
CA ASP A 144 -26.78 -6.34 7.04
C ASP A 144 -27.70 -5.36 6.31
N ALA A 145 -28.02 -5.71 5.05
CA ALA A 145 -28.96 -4.98 4.20
C ALA A 145 -30.41 -5.01 4.72
N SER A 146 -30.77 -5.99 5.55
CA SER A 146 -32.13 -6.18 6.03
C SER A 146 -32.62 -5.06 6.96
N SER A 147 -31.71 -4.31 7.58
CA SER A 147 -32.03 -3.20 8.48
C SER A 147 -32.62 -1.96 7.81
N GLY A 148 -32.43 -1.83 6.48
CA GLY A 148 -32.80 -0.63 5.75
C GLY A 148 -31.94 0.60 6.07
N ILE A 149 -30.85 0.45 6.84
CA ILE A 149 -29.93 1.54 7.18
C ILE A 149 -28.58 1.27 6.54
N MET A 150 -28.09 2.25 5.78
CA MET A 150 -26.72 2.28 5.25
C MET A 150 -26.03 3.58 5.62
N VAL A 151 -24.80 3.48 6.13
CA VAL A 151 -23.92 4.63 6.38
C VAL A 151 -22.80 4.61 5.34
N ILE A 152 -22.63 5.74 4.66
CA ILE A 152 -21.65 5.91 3.59
C ILE A 152 -20.64 6.99 4.01
N GLY A 153 -19.38 6.60 4.16
CA GLY A 153 -18.26 7.51 4.40
C GLY A 153 -17.65 8.04 3.09
N PRO A 154 -16.85 9.11 3.14
CA PRO A 154 -16.29 9.70 1.93
C PRO A 154 -15.21 8.81 1.30
N MET A 155 -14.29 8.29 2.12
CA MET A 155 -13.16 7.49 1.68
C MET A 155 -12.58 6.68 2.86
N PRO A 156 -11.87 5.57 2.57
CA PRO A 156 -11.07 4.86 3.54
C PRO A 156 -9.95 5.71 4.13
N ASP A 157 -9.68 5.53 5.43
CA ASP A 157 -8.47 6.02 6.07
C ASP A 157 -7.34 4.95 6.12
N ALA A 158 -6.25 5.25 6.83
CA ALA A 158 -5.09 4.37 6.94
C ALA A 158 -5.35 3.11 7.76
N ASP A 159 -6.26 3.15 8.72
CA ASP A 159 -6.67 1.99 9.50
C ASP A 159 -7.60 1.12 8.65
N ASP A 160 -8.55 1.75 7.95
CA ASP A 160 -9.45 1.07 7.01
C ASP A 160 -8.66 0.28 5.96
N ASP A 161 -7.72 0.94 5.28
CA ASP A 161 -6.89 0.33 4.24
C ASP A 161 -5.96 -0.75 4.78
N ARG A 162 -5.55 -0.68 6.05
CA ARG A 162 -4.71 -1.70 6.67
C ARG A 162 -5.49 -2.97 6.99
N GLU A 163 -6.68 -2.82 7.57
CA GLU A 163 -7.52 -3.93 8.02
C GLU A 163 -8.42 -4.47 6.90
N GLY A 164 -8.67 -3.68 5.85
CA GLY A 164 -9.57 -4.02 4.74
C GLY A 164 -11.06 -3.91 5.10
N LEU A 165 -11.38 -3.15 6.15
CA LEU A 165 -12.74 -3.01 6.69
C LEU A 165 -13.18 -1.53 6.69
N PRO A 166 -14.44 -1.21 6.40
CA PRO A 166 -14.92 0.15 6.45
C PRO A 166 -15.01 0.66 7.90
N PHE A 167 -14.60 1.91 8.13
CA PHE A 167 -14.62 2.53 9.46
C PHE A 167 -13.90 1.68 10.52
N ALA A 168 -12.69 1.24 10.24
CA ALA A 168 -11.76 0.71 11.22
C ALA A 168 -11.17 1.84 12.09
N GLY A 169 -10.33 1.46 13.05
CA GLY A 169 -9.58 2.41 13.86
C GLY A 169 -10.43 3.26 14.82
N LYS A 170 -9.91 4.45 15.14
CA LYS A 170 -10.50 5.34 16.16
C LYS A 170 -11.82 5.97 15.71
N THR A 171 -11.91 6.33 14.43
CA THR A 171 -13.14 6.88 13.82
C THR A 171 -14.25 5.83 13.83
N GLY A 172 -13.90 4.58 13.49
CA GLY A 172 -14.76 3.43 13.64
C GLY A 172 -15.34 3.23 15.03
N LEU A 173 -14.47 3.28 16.05
CA LEU A 173 -14.91 3.13 17.44
C LEU A 173 -15.85 4.26 17.88
N LEU A 174 -15.67 5.47 17.36
CA LEU A 174 -16.60 6.57 17.61
C LEU A 174 -17.96 6.31 16.96
N LEU A 175 -17.97 5.85 15.70
CA LEU A 175 -19.20 5.44 15.01
C LEU A 175 -19.92 4.34 15.81
N ASP A 176 -19.21 3.32 16.28
CA ASP A 176 -19.80 2.23 17.07
C ASP A 176 -20.48 2.75 18.36
N ARG A 177 -19.87 3.73 19.03
CA ARG A 177 -20.47 4.38 20.21
C ARG A 177 -21.72 5.19 19.85
N MET A 178 -21.73 5.86 18.70
CA MET A 178 -22.89 6.61 18.22
C MET A 178 -24.05 5.67 17.87
N LEU A 179 -23.76 4.55 17.22
CA LEU A 179 -24.75 3.51 16.92
C LEU A 179 -25.32 2.90 18.21
N ALA A 180 -24.45 2.55 19.16
CA ALA A 180 -24.88 2.00 20.44
C ALA A 180 -25.79 2.97 21.23
N ALA A 181 -25.54 4.28 21.14
CA ALA A 181 -26.37 5.29 21.79
C ALA A 181 -27.81 5.34 21.25
N ILE A 182 -28.05 4.87 20.02
CA ILE A 182 -29.38 4.75 19.41
C ILE A 182 -29.89 3.30 19.37
N GLY A 183 -29.23 2.38 20.08
CA GLY A 183 -29.64 0.97 20.17
C GLY A 183 -29.34 0.16 18.91
N LEU A 184 -28.40 0.59 18.08
CA LEU A 184 -27.94 -0.13 16.89
C LEU A 184 -26.53 -0.69 17.08
N GLU A 185 -26.22 -1.75 16.34
CA GLU A 185 -24.89 -2.35 16.28
C GLU A 185 -24.37 -2.30 14.83
N ARG A 186 -23.04 -2.21 14.67
CA ARG A 186 -22.39 -2.22 13.35
C ARG A 186 -22.81 -3.39 12.48
N SER A 187 -22.91 -4.59 13.05
CA SER A 187 -23.30 -5.83 12.35
C SER A 187 -24.72 -5.77 11.78
N THR A 188 -25.58 -4.93 12.35
CA THR A 188 -26.99 -4.82 11.98
C THR A 188 -27.23 -3.81 10.87
N ILE A 189 -26.26 -2.98 10.47
CA ILE A 189 -26.44 -1.96 9.43
C ILE A 189 -25.41 -2.14 8.33
N MET A 190 -25.69 -1.60 7.14
CA MET A 190 -24.68 -1.57 6.08
C MET A 190 -23.72 -0.40 6.27
N LEU A 191 -22.42 -0.67 6.15
CA LEU A 191 -21.36 0.32 6.12
C LEU A 191 -20.64 0.26 4.78
N GLY A 192 -20.24 1.40 4.25
CA GLY A 192 -19.40 1.49 3.06
C GLY A 192 -18.82 2.89 2.88
N ASN A 193 -18.04 3.07 1.83
CA ASN A 193 -17.47 4.36 1.45
C ASN A 193 -17.80 4.67 -0.02
N VAL A 194 -17.82 5.96 -0.39
CA VAL A 194 -18.03 6.40 -1.78
C VAL A 194 -16.94 5.86 -2.68
N VAL A 195 -15.67 5.99 -2.28
CA VAL A 195 -14.55 5.34 -2.95
C VAL A 195 -14.10 4.12 -2.12
N PRO A 196 -13.77 2.97 -2.74
CA PRO A 196 -13.41 1.76 -2.01
C PRO A 196 -11.90 1.64 -1.72
N TRP A 197 -11.10 2.57 -2.23
CA TRP A 197 -9.64 2.59 -2.07
C TRP A 197 -9.21 3.88 -1.41
N ARG A 198 -8.23 3.77 -0.51
CA ARG A 198 -7.64 4.92 0.19
C ARG A 198 -6.85 5.82 -0.78
N PRO A 199 -7.17 7.12 -0.87
CA PRO A 199 -6.34 8.05 -1.63
C PRO A 199 -4.95 8.26 -1.02
N PRO A 200 -3.90 8.44 -1.84
CA PRO A 200 -2.55 8.72 -1.37
C PRO A 200 -2.50 9.90 -0.40
N GLY A 201 -1.81 9.73 0.73
CA GLY A 201 -1.68 10.80 1.74
C GLY A 201 -2.96 11.18 2.47
N ASN A 202 -4.02 10.36 2.42
CA ASN A 202 -5.34 10.70 2.99
C ASN A 202 -5.94 12.00 2.43
N ARG A 203 -5.59 12.38 1.20
CA ARG A 203 -6.26 13.50 0.55
C ARG A 203 -7.71 13.15 0.23
N PRO A 204 -8.64 14.12 0.16
CA PRO A 204 -9.96 13.87 -0.40
C PRO A 204 -9.88 13.29 -1.83
N PRO A 205 -10.80 12.40 -2.23
CA PRO A 205 -10.88 11.92 -3.60
C PRO A 205 -11.22 13.09 -4.54
N THR A 206 -10.66 13.06 -5.74
CA THR A 206 -11.00 14.01 -6.80
C THR A 206 -12.36 13.67 -7.40
N GLN A 207 -13.01 14.63 -8.07
CA GLN A 207 -14.27 14.36 -8.79
C GLN A 207 -14.11 13.22 -9.77
N ALA A 208 -13.01 13.26 -10.51
CA ALA A 208 -12.52 12.20 -11.38
C ALA A 208 -12.54 10.79 -10.76
N GLU A 209 -12.01 10.64 -9.55
CA GLU A 209 -11.97 9.34 -8.85
C GLU A 209 -13.35 8.93 -8.34
N MET A 210 -14.16 9.89 -7.89
CA MET A 210 -15.55 9.65 -7.49
C MET A 210 -16.43 9.25 -8.68
N ASP A 211 -16.18 9.78 -9.88
CA ASP A 211 -16.96 9.46 -11.07
C ASP A 211 -16.69 8.02 -11.57
N ILE A 212 -15.49 7.48 -11.30
CA ILE A 212 -15.12 6.10 -11.63
C ILE A 212 -15.71 5.09 -10.62
N CYS A 213 -15.81 5.46 -9.35
CA CYS A 213 -16.25 4.57 -8.27
C CYS A 213 -17.79 4.51 -8.15
#